data_AF-A0A8T6YCI5-F1
#
_entry.id   AF-A0A8T6YCI5-F1
#
_cell.length_a   1.000
_cell.length_b   1.000
_cell.length_c   1.000
_cell.angle_alpha   90.00
_cell.angle_beta   90.00
_cell.angle_gamma   90.00
#
_symmetry.space_group_name_H-M   'P 1'
#
loop_
_entity.id
_entity.type
_entity.pdbx_description
1 polymer ?
#
loop_
_entity_poly.entity_id
_entity_poly.type
_entity_poly.pdbx_seq_one_letter_code
_entity_poly.pdbx_strand_id
1 'polypeptide(L)'
;MLRGDEHQEHFIISSLDKKLPDDIKDALSIEDRWKRRYAIKRLSKRIAANSVSVRFEKWMPSKPEDLELSKIGYFRILDEQFYKKDDVGLDVDLKNPPSGSIFC
;
A
#
# COMPACT_ATOMS: atom_id res chain seq x y z
N MET A 1 -28.57 -6.42 -0.15
CA MET A 1 -27.26 -5.99 -0.68
C MET A 1 -26.20 -6.77 0.06
N LEU A 2 -25.61 -7.79 -0.58
CA LEU A 2 -24.43 -8.49 -0.05
C LEU A 2 -23.25 -7.51 -0.09
N ARG A 3 -23.05 -6.74 0.98
CA ARG A 3 -21.74 -6.15 1.24
C ARG A 3 -20.88 -7.34 1.64
N GLY A 4 -20.21 -7.95 0.66
CA GLY A 4 -19.25 -9.01 0.91
C GLY A 4 -18.26 -8.51 1.95
N ASP A 5 -17.97 -9.34 2.95
CA ASP A 5 -17.06 -9.07 4.06
C ASP A 5 -15.58 -8.95 3.62
N GLU A 6 -15.36 -8.66 2.34
CA GLU A 6 -14.08 -8.59 1.66
C GLU A 6 -13.66 -7.12 1.55
N HIS A 7 -12.51 -6.80 2.12
CA HIS A 7 -11.90 -5.47 2.04
C HIS A 7 -10.66 -5.55 1.18
N GLN A 8 -10.68 -4.89 0.02
CA GLN A 8 -9.52 -4.82 -0.85
C GLN A 8 -8.78 -3.50 -0.63
N GLU A 9 -7.49 -3.60 -0.33
CA GLU A 9 -6.59 -2.46 -0.14
C GLU A 9 -5.47 -2.48 -1.17
N HIS A 10 -5.00 -1.29 -1.52
CA HIS A 10 -3.93 -1.09 -2.50
C HIS A 10 -2.69 -0.55 -1.81
N PHE A 11 -1.58 -1.24 -1.99
CA PHE A 11 -0.29 -0.83 -1.46
C PHE A 11 0.68 -0.48 -2.58
N ILE A 12 1.39 0.63 -2.42
CA ILE A 12 2.46 1.06 -3.30
C ILE A 12 3.76 0.40 -2.84
N ILE A 13 4.49 -0.19 -3.77
CA ILE A 13 5.78 -0.79 -3.51
C ILE A 13 6.87 0.24 -3.82
N SER A 14 7.44 0.84 -2.77
CA SER A 14 8.51 1.84 -2.88
C SER A 14 9.75 1.30 -3.59
N SER A 15 10.04 0.02 -3.46
CA SER A 15 11.23 -0.61 -4.03
C SER A 15 11.20 -0.72 -5.57
N LEU A 16 10.00 -0.74 -6.19
CA LEU A 16 9.84 -0.76 -7.65
C LEU A 16 10.02 0.63 -8.26
N ASP A 17 9.55 1.68 -7.58
CA ASP A 17 9.70 3.07 -8.01
C ASP A 17 9.88 3.99 -6.80
N LYS A 18 11.15 4.21 -6.44
CA LYS A 18 11.53 5.01 -5.27
C LYS A 18 11.07 6.47 -5.34
N LYS A 19 10.81 7.00 -6.55
CA LYS A 19 10.38 8.38 -6.75
C LYS A 19 8.86 8.54 -6.67
N LEU A 20 8.11 7.47 -6.88
CA LEU A 20 6.66 7.50 -6.89
C LEU A 20 6.03 8.01 -5.57
N PRO A 21 6.51 7.63 -4.37
CA PRO A 21 6.04 8.22 -3.12
C PRO A 21 6.16 9.74 -3.06
N ASP A 22 7.30 10.28 -3.47
CA ASP A 22 7.55 11.72 -3.43
C ASP A 22 6.75 12.45 -4.52
N ASP A 23 6.65 11.89 -5.72
CA ASP A 23 5.79 12.43 -6.78
C ASP A 23 4.30 12.49 -6.35
N ILE A 24 3.83 11.52 -5.57
CA ILE A 24 2.47 11.52 -5.00
C ILE A 24 2.34 12.60 -3.92
N LYS A 25 3.32 12.76 -3.04
CA LYS A 25 3.33 13.84 -2.03
C LYS A 25 3.28 15.20 -2.71
N ASP A 26 4.09 15.41 -3.74
CA ASP A 26 4.12 16.64 -4.53
C ASP A 26 2.80 16.89 -5.25
N ALA A 27 2.18 15.83 -5.80
CA ALA A 27 0.87 15.97 -6.40
C ALA A 27 -0.21 16.36 -5.37
N LEU A 28 -0.14 15.83 -4.14
CA LEU A 28 -1.08 16.13 -3.07
C LEU A 28 -0.89 17.52 -2.45
N SER A 29 0.32 18.07 -2.47
CA SER A 29 0.64 19.40 -1.94
C SER A 29 0.10 20.54 -2.80
N ILE A 30 -0.30 20.27 -4.05
CA ILE A 30 -0.93 21.26 -4.94
C ILE A 30 -2.24 21.76 -4.33
N GLU A 31 -2.34 23.04 -4.01
CA GLU A 31 -3.55 23.66 -3.43
C GLU A 31 -4.76 23.60 -4.37
N ASP A 32 -4.55 23.86 -5.66
CA ASP A 32 -5.60 23.84 -6.68
C ASP A 32 -6.17 22.42 -6.87
N ARG A 33 -7.46 22.27 -6.55
CA ARG A 33 -8.19 20.99 -6.62
C ARG A 33 -8.11 20.32 -8.00
N TRP A 34 -8.20 21.08 -9.08
CA TRP A 34 -8.18 20.54 -10.44
C TRP A 34 -6.77 20.13 -10.84
N LYS A 35 -5.78 20.99 -10.57
CA LYS A 35 -4.37 20.65 -10.83
C LYS A 35 -3.92 19.43 -10.03
N ARG A 36 -4.30 19.32 -8.75
CA ARG A 36 -4.09 18.13 -7.92
C ARG A 36 -4.67 16.87 -8.56
N ARG A 37 -5.93 16.92 -9.00
CA ARG A 37 -6.59 15.79 -9.67
C ARG A 37 -5.86 15.37 -10.94
N TYR A 38 -5.42 16.32 -11.77
CA TYR A 38 -4.67 16.03 -12.99
C TYR A 38 -3.28 15.48 -12.70
N ALA A 39 -2.58 15.99 -11.69
CA ALA A 39 -1.27 15.48 -11.27
C ALA A 39 -1.37 14.02 -10.82
N ILE A 40 -2.32 13.69 -9.94
CA ILE A 40 -2.57 12.30 -9.52
C ILE A 40 -2.97 11.42 -10.72
N LYS A 41 -3.82 11.92 -11.62
CA LYS A 41 -4.22 11.18 -12.82
C LYS A 41 -3.04 10.87 -13.75
N ARG A 42 -2.02 11.73 -13.82
CA ARG A 42 -0.80 11.46 -14.59
C ARG A 42 0.03 10.33 -13.97
N LEU A 43 0.03 10.24 -12.64
CA LEU A 43 0.73 9.20 -11.89
C LEU A 43 -0.01 7.85 -11.89
N SER A 44 -1.29 7.80 -12.27
CA SER A 44 -2.12 6.59 -12.17
C SER A 44 -1.53 5.35 -12.84
N LYS A 45 -0.89 5.50 -14.01
CA LYS A 45 -0.24 4.39 -14.71
C LYS A 45 0.96 3.83 -13.92
N ARG A 46 1.77 4.72 -13.34
CA ARG A 46 2.90 4.33 -12.49
C ARG A 46 2.43 3.72 -11.17
N ILE A 47 1.36 4.26 -10.59
CA ILE A 47 0.73 3.70 -9.41
C ILE A 47 0.27 2.27 -9.70
N ALA A 48 -0.51 2.05 -10.76
CA ALA A 48 -1.01 0.72 -11.10
C ALA A 48 0.11 -0.30 -11.38
N ALA A 49 1.19 0.12 -12.05
CA ALA A 49 2.33 -0.75 -12.35
C ALA A 49 3.17 -1.11 -11.11
N ASN A 50 3.21 -0.23 -10.11
CA ASN A 50 4.05 -0.37 -8.92
C ASN A 50 3.22 -0.60 -7.64
N SER A 51 1.98 -1.08 -7.80
CA SER A 51 1.09 -1.37 -6.67
C SER A 51 0.66 -2.82 -6.66
N VAL A 52 0.47 -3.36 -5.47
CA VAL A 52 -0.17 -4.66 -5.26
C VAL A 52 -1.50 -4.44 -4.56
N SER A 53 -2.49 -5.23 -4.99
CA SER A 53 -3.82 -5.23 -4.38
C SER A 53 -3.92 -6.45 -3.48
N VAL A 54 -4.22 -6.23 -2.20
CA VAL A 54 -4.37 -7.30 -1.22
C VAL A 54 -5.83 -7.36 -0.79
N ARG A 55 -6.40 -8.56 -0.85
CA ARG A 55 -7.75 -8.82 -0.35
C ARG A 55 -7.65 -9.31 1.08
N PHE A 56 -8.29 -8.59 2.00
CA PHE A 56 -8.41 -8.96 3.39
C PHE A 56 -9.79 -9.52 3.65
N GLU A 57 -9.82 -10.63 4.37
CA GLU A 57 -11.03 -11.22 4.90
C GLU A 57 -11.07 -11.04 6.43
N LYS A 58 -12.28 -10.95 7.01
CA LYS A 58 -12.45 -10.71 8.45
C LYS A 58 -11.73 -11.71 9.37
N TRP A 59 -11.48 -12.93 8.89
CA TRP A 59 -10.82 -13.99 9.66
C TRP A 59 -9.29 -13.97 9.54
N MET A 60 -8.71 -13.13 8.67
CA MET A 60 -7.27 -13.00 8.59
C MET A 60 -6.73 -12.31 9.86
N PRO A 61 -5.63 -12.82 10.43
CA PRO A 61 -5.01 -12.22 11.61
C PRO A 61 -4.32 -10.89 11.31
N SER A 62 -3.90 -10.68 10.05
CA SER A 62 -3.16 -9.51 9.60
C SER A 62 -4.11 -8.42 9.11
N LYS A 63 -3.95 -7.20 9.61
CA LYS A 63 -4.68 -6.01 9.14
C LYS A 63 -3.89 -5.30 8.05
N PRO A 64 -4.55 -4.46 7.23
CA PRO A 64 -3.87 -3.61 6.26
C PRO A 64 -2.81 -2.69 6.88
N GLU A 65 -3.02 -2.29 8.14
CA GLU A 65 -2.10 -1.45 8.92
C GLU A 65 -0.82 -2.19 9.34
N ASP A 66 -0.85 -3.53 9.41
CA ASP A 66 0.32 -4.32 9.80
C ASP A 66 1.32 -4.49 8.65
N LEU A 67 0.87 -4.27 7.41
CA LEU A 67 1.68 -4.40 6.19
C LEU A 67 2.20 -3.04 5.69
N GLU A 68 1.75 -1.92 6.26
CA GLU A 68 2.14 -0.59 5.79
C GLU A 68 3.36 -0.04 6.52
N LEU A 69 4.35 0.45 5.76
CA LEU A 69 5.48 1.20 6.29
C LEU A 69 5.09 2.65 6.61
N SER A 70 4.30 3.25 5.72
CA SER A 70 3.85 4.64 5.85
C SER A 70 2.65 4.93 4.97
N LYS A 71 1.94 6.02 5.28
CA LYS A 71 0.75 6.46 4.55
C LYS A 71 0.94 7.86 3.97
N ILE A 72 0.64 8.02 2.68
CA ILE A 72 0.69 9.29 1.95
C ILE A 72 -0.74 9.62 1.50
N GLY A 73 -1.44 10.41 2.30
CA GLY A 73 -2.85 10.73 2.06
C GLY A 73 -3.72 9.46 2.10
N TYR A 74 -4.22 9.04 0.95
CA TYR A 74 -5.01 7.80 0.79
C TYR A 74 -4.17 6.60 0.32
N PHE A 75 -2.91 6.81 -0.03
CA PHE A 75 -2.04 5.75 -0.53
C PHE A 75 -1.25 5.13 0.62
N ARG A 76 -1.30 3.80 0.75
CA ARG A 76 -0.49 3.03 1.71
C ARG A 76 0.79 2.56 1.02
N ILE A 77 1.93 2.70 1.67
CA ILE A 77 3.20 2.17 1.19
C ILE A 77 3.43 0.83 1.87
N LEU A 78 3.65 -0.21 1.08
CA LEU A 78 3.96 -1.55 1.60
C LEU A 78 5.34 -1.54 2.27
N ASP A 79 5.45 -2.18 3.43
CA ASP A 79 6.77 -2.47 3.99
C ASP A 79 7.49 -3.53 3.12
N GLU A 80 8.72 -3.21 2.74
CA GLU A 80 9.56 -4.04 1.88
C GLU A 80 9.82 -5.42 2.50
N GLN A 81 9.69 -5.57 3.82
CA GLN A 81 9.76 -6.86 4.51
C GLN A 81 8.73 -7.87 3.96
N PHE A 82 7.55 -7.40 3.58
CA PHE A 82 6.49 -8.24 3.02
C PHE A 82 6.57 -8.36 1.50
N TYR A 83 7.57 -7.76 0.85
CA TYR A 83 7.71 -7.80 -0.61
C TYR A 83 8.95 -8.57 -1.06
N LYS A 84 8.75 -9.82 -1.51
CA LYS A 84 9.77 -10.59 -2.22
C LYS A 84 9.81 -10.17 -3.69
N LYS A 85 10.92 -9.55 -4.09
CA LYS A 85 11.17 -9.08 -5.47
C LYS A 85 11.42 -10.23 -6.46
N ASP A 86 11.91 -11.37 -5.97
CA ASP A 86 12.31 -12.53 -6.79
C ASP A 86 11.27 -13.66 -6.81
N ASP A 87 10.16 -13.54 -6.08
CA ASP A 87 9.08 -14.53 -5.98
C ASP A 87 7.70 -13.85 -6.18
N VAL A 88 6.63 -14.64 -6.27
CA VAL A 88 5.26 -14.16 -6.52
C VAL A 88 4.84 -13.19 -5.40
N GLY A 89 4.98 -11.90 -5.68
CA GLY A 89 4.90 -10.78 -4.75
C GLY A 89 3.84 -10.89 -3.64
N LEU A 90 4.25 -10.37 -2.48
CA LEU A 90 3.60 -10.39 -1.16
C LEU A 90 3.83 -11.69 -0.38
N ASP A 91 4.79 -11.65 0.53
CA ASP A 91 5.01 -12.69 1.53
C ASP A 91 4.49 -12.21 2.89
N VAL A 92 3.31 -12.71 3.27
CA VAL A 92 2.68 -12.43 4.57
C VAL A 92 3.19 -13.40 5.64
N ASP A 93 4.01 -14.38 5.26
CA ASP A 93 4.52 -15.46 6.12
C ASP A 93 5.88 -15.09 6.73
N LEU A 94 5.96 -13.90 7.33
CA LEU A 94 7.11 -13.53 8.13
C LEU A 94 7.03 -14.26 9.48
N LYS A 95 7.97 -15.18 9.69
CA LYS A 95 8.35 -15.77 10.99
C LYS A 95 8.68 -14.72 12.08
N ASN A 96 8.63 -13.43 11.74
CA ASN A 96 8.73 -12.31 12.65
C ASN A 96 7.40 -11.54 12.60
N PRO A 97 6.51 -11.68 13.60
CA PRO A 97 5.37 -10.78 13.71
C PRO A 97 5.89 -9.33 13.80
N PRO A 98 5.14 -8.34 13.28
CA PRO A 98 5.46 -6.94 13.49
C PRO A 98 5.64 -6.72 14.99
N SER A 99 6.81 -6.18 15.34
CA SER A 99 7.28 -5.94 16.71
C SER A 99 6.17 -5.40 17.61
N GLY A 100 5.59 -6.25 18.45
CA GLY A 100 4.58 -5.78 19.40
C GLY A 100 3.66 -6.82 20.04
N SER A 101 4.04 -8.10 20.13
CA SER A 101 3.26 -9.06 20.92
C SER A 101 4.19 -9.97 21.71
N ILE A 102 4.62 -9.47 22.86
CA ILE A 102 5.04 -10.30 23.97
C ILE A 102 3.78 -11.06 24.43
N PHE A 103 3.67 -12.34 24.08
CA PHE A 103 2.76 -13.24 24.78
C PHE A 103 3.54 -13.88 25.92
N CYS A 104 3.26 -13.42 27.14
CA CYS A 104 3.49 -14.19 28.37
C CYS A 104 2.42 -15.27 28.51
#